data_AF-A0A5B8LTN6-F1
#
_entry.id   AF-A0A5B8LTN6-F1
#
_cell.length_a   1.000
_cell.length_b   1.000
_cell.length_c   1.000
_cell.angle_alpha   90.00
_cell.angle_beta   90.00
_cell.angle_gamma   90.00
#
_symmetry.space_group_name_H-M   'P 1'
#
loop_
_entity.id
_entity.type
_entity.pdbx_description
1 polymer ?
#
loop_
_entity_poly.entity_id
_entity_poly.type
_entity_poly.pdbx_seq_one_letter_code
_entity_poly.pdbx_strand_id
1 'polypeptide(L)'
;MDTKAAILALMSVWGVGTCATLPANAQDVDDATEDAVDDVGDSENPLLNKVWVRTDADPALPGPMQIFLGDGTLVTDSCWETYRLSKWQQVSDTAISWDEDGMTINADIASVSDTELVLSLKLGSDVQEQHFAVAEAPYVCPDMVK
;
A
#
# COMPACT_ATOMS: atom_id res chain seq x y z
N MET A 1 -51.47 17.18 -21.63
CA MET A 1 -51.41 16.51 -22.95
C MET A 1 -50.00 15.98 -23.13
N ASP A 2 -49.53 15.05 -22.30
CA ASP A 2 -49.96 13.65 -22.15
C ASP A 2 -49.86 12.86 -23.45
N THR A 3 -48.81 12.07 -23.58
CA THR A 3 -48.92 10.74 -24.17
C THR A 3 -47.94 9.79 -23.47
N LYS A 4 -48.50 8.95 -22.61
CA LYS A 4 -47.91 7.70 -22.11
C LYS A 4 -48.10 6.59 -23.16
N ALA A 5 -47.10 5.73 -23.33
CA ALA A 5 -47.19 4.31 -23.71
C ALA A 5 -45.75 3.78 -23.86
N ALA A 6 -45.38 2.53 -23.57
CA ALA A 6 -45.98 1.42 -22.84
C ALA A 6 -44.83 0.43 -22.53
N ILE A 7 -45.03 -0.35 -21.48
CA ILE A 7 -44.17 -1.45 -20.99
C ILE A 7 -44.17 -2.62 -21.98
N LEU A 8 -43.03 -3.29 -22.17
CA LEU A 8 -42.98 -4.73 -22.50
C LEU A 8 -41.71 -5.36 -21.91
N ALA A 9 -41.94 -6.16 -20.88
CA ALA A 9 -40.97 -7.06 -20.29
C ALA A 9 -40.78 -8.29 -21.19
N LEU A 10 -39.54 -8.78 -21.31
CA LEU A 10 -39.28 -10.18 -21.68
C LEU A 10 -38.16 -10.73 -20.81
N MET A 11 -38.56 -11.53 -19.81
CA MET A 11 -37.69 -12.48 -19.13
C MET A 11 -37.51 -13.69 -20.03
N SER A 12 -36.27 -13.94 -20.49
CA SER A 12 -35.91 -15.19 -21.16
C SER A 12 -35.40 -16.22 -20.15
N VAL A 13 -36.34 -17.08 -19.75
CA VAL A 13 -36.27 -18.53 -19.53
C VAL A 13 -34.90 -19.18 -19.26
N TRP A 14 -34.85 -19.88 -18.13
CA TRP A 14 -33.82 -20.83 -17.72
C TRP A 14 -33.79 -22.05 -18.65
N GLY A 15 -32.63 -22.34 -19.24
CA GLY A 15 -32.37 -23.60 -19.92
C GLY A 15 -31.47 -24.49 -19.06
N VAL A 16 -32.06 -25.42 -18.32
CA VAL A 16 -31.34 -26.56 -17.74
C VAL A 16 -31.35 -27.68 -18.79
N GLY A 17 -30.22 -27.88 -19.46
CA GLY A 17 -30.02 -28.96 -20.42
C GLY A 17 -28.94 -29.91 -19.95
N THR A 18 -29.32 -31.00 -19.30
CA THR A 18 -28.43 -32.12 -18.98
C THR A 18 -28.35 -33.07 -20.17
N CYS A 19 -27.27 -32.97 -20.96
CA CYS A 19 -26.83 -34.05 -21.84
C CYS A 19 -25.48 -34.57 -21.33
N ALA A 20 -25.50 -35.80 -20.83
CA ALA A 20 -24.32 -36.55 -20.43
C ALA A 20 -23.55 -37.00 -21.67
N THR A 21 -22.37 -36.41 -21.89
CA THR A 21 -21.30 -37.00 -22.70
C THR A 21 -20.13 -37.31 -21.78
N LEU A 22 -19.80 -38.59 -21.71
CA LEU A 22 -18.75 -39.19 -20.87
C LEU A 22 -17.37 -38.54 -21.12
N PRO A 23 -16.56 -38.25 -20.09
CA PRO A 23 -15.14 -38.02 -20.30
C PRO A 23 -14.39 -39.36 -20.26
N ALA A 24 -13.81 -39.72 -21.40
CA ALA A 24 -12.73 -40.70 -21.47
C ALA A 24 -11.46 -39.96 -21.86
N ASN A 25 -10.58 -39.75 -20.88
CA ASN A 25 -9.12 -39.89 -20.96
C ASN A 25 -8.57 -39.64 -19.54
N ALA A 26 -8.16 -40.72 -18.89
CA ALA A 26 -7.34 -40.66 -17.69
C ALA A 26 -5.93 -40.24 -18.11
N GLN A 27 -5.53 -39.03 -17.74
CA GLN A 27 -4.12 -38.70 -17.59
C GLN A 27 -3.85 -38.68 -16.09
N ASP A 28 -3.15 -39.72 -15.62
CA ASP A 28 -2.43 -39.67 -14.36
C ASP A 28 -1.34 -38.62 -14.54
N VAL A 29 -1.61 -37.40 -14.09
CA VAL A 29 -0.59 -36.40 -13.81
C VAL A 29 -0.58 -36.31 -12.30
N ASP A 30 0.46 -36.90 -11.72
CA ASP A 30 0.73 -36.90 -10.29
C ASP A 30 0.56 -35.49 -9.73
N ASP A 31 -0.42 -35.41 -8.83
CA ASP A 31 -0.69 -34.31 -7.92
C ASP A 31 0.43 -34.30 -6.88
N ALA A 32 1.51 -33.55 -7.14
CA ALA A 32 2.51 -33.15 -6.14
C ALA A 32 3.46 -32.09 -6.71
N THR A 33 2.97 -30.88 -6.88
CA THR A 33 3.77 -29.66 -6.62
C THR A 33 2.83 -28.50 -6.33
N GLU A 34 2.04 -28.64 -5.26
CA GLU A 34 1.64 -27.50 -4.45
C GLU A 34 2.89 -27.00 -3.72
N ASP A 35 3.74 -26.30 -4.45
CA ASP A 35 4.75 -25.36 -3.94
C ASP A 35 5.25 -24.56 -5.15
N ALA A 36 4.31 -24.04 -5.95
CA ALA A 36 4.51 -22.70 -6.47
C ALA A 36 4.36 -21.78 -5.25
N VAL A 37 5.40 -21.73 -4.42
CA VAL A 37 5.78 -20.44 -3.85
C VAL A 37 5.91 -19.57 -5.09
N ASP A 38 4.92 -18.70 -5.30
CA ASP A 38 5.15 -17.52 -6.12
C ASP A 38 6.43 -16.93 -5.55
N ASP A 39 7.54 -17.22 -6.23
CA ASP A 39 8.76 -16.46 -6.13
C ASP A 39 8.30 -15.05 -6.45
N VAL A 40 8.06 -14.24 -5.40
CA VAL A 40 7.77 -12.81 -5.51
C VAL A 40 9.07 -12.14 -5.96
N GLY A 41 9.52 -12.51 -7.16
CA GLY A 41 10.46 -11.79 -7.98
C GLY A 41 9.65 -10.93 -8.94
N ASP A 42 8.83 -10.02 -8.42
CA ASP A 42 8.03 -9.11 -9.24
C ASP A 42 7.95 -7.74 -8.55
N SER A 43 8.99 -6.93 -8.76
CA SER A 43 9.09 -5.49 -8.45
C SER A 43 8.18 -5.00 -7.29
N GLU A 44 8.32 -5.53 -6.08
CA GLU A 44 7.60 -4.98 -4.94
C GLU A 44 8.10 -3.55 -4.71
N ASN A 45 7.18 -2.60 -4.59
CA ASN A 45 7.55 -1.22 -4.28
C ASN A 45 8.37 -1.22 -2.98
N PRO A 46 9.63 -0.74 -2.99
CA PRO A 46 10.57 -0.94 -1.89
C PRO A 46 10.16 -0.19 -0.61
N LEU A 47 9.17 0.71 -0.71
CA LEU A 47 8.61 1.43 0.43
C LEU A 47 7.62 0.58 1.25
N LEU A 48 7.01 -0.43 0.62
CA LEU A 48 5.94 -1.23 1.22
C LEU A 48 6.46 -2.24 2.26
N ASN A 49 5.55 -2.74 3.09
CA ASN A 49 5.79 -3.82 4.06
C ASN A 49 6.91 -3.52 5.08
N LYS A 50 7.17 -2.23 5.35
CA LYS A 50 8.21 -1.76 6.26
C LYS A 50 7.66 -0.66 7.17
N VAL A 51 8.19 -0.60 8.40
CA VAL A 51 8.01 0.55 9.30
C VAL A 51 9.27 1.39 9.21
N TRP A 52 9.17 2.54 8.55
CA TRP A 52 10.30 3.46 8.38
C TRP A 52 10.34 4.43 9.54
N VAL A 53 11.38 4.39 10.37
CA VAL A 53 11.56 5.29 11.53
C VAL A 53 12.62 6.32 11.19
N ARG A 54 12.30 7.59 11.41
CA ARG A 54 13.20 8.70 11.13
C ARG A 54 14.40 8.67 12.09
N THR A 55 15.60 8.71 11.52
CA THR A 55 16.87 8.62 12.27
C THR A 55 17.50 9.98 12.55
N ASP A 56 17.07 11.02 11.84
CA ASP A 56 17.52 12.41 11.97
C ASP A 56 16.52 13.30 12.74
N ALA A 57 15.55 12.70 13.41
CA ALA A 57 14.56 13.41 14.20
C ALA A 57 15.14 14.04 15.46
N ASP A 58 14.42 15.03 16.00
CA ASP A 58 14.71 15.57 17.32
C ASP A 58 14.67 14.42 18.35
N PRO A 59 15.75 14.19 19.13
CA PRO A 59 15.73 13.19 20.19
C PRO A 59 14.62 13.42 21.23
N ALA A 60 14.14 14.67 21.35
CA ALA A 60 12.97 15.05 22.10
C ALA A 60 11.66 14.92 21.29
N LEU A 61 11.59 14.10 20.26
CA LEU A 61 10.38 13.64 19.58
C LEU A 61 10.67 12.25 18.98
N PRO A 62 10.84 11.19 19.81
CA PRO A 62 11.30 9.89 19.36
C PRO A 62 10.27 9.14 18.54
N GLY A 63 10.78 8.26 17.67
CA GLY A 63 9.99 7.35 16.86
C GLY A 63 9.09 7.97 15.78
N PRO A 64 9.33 9.14 15.17
CA PRO A 64 8.54 9.54 14.01
C PRO A 64 8.70 8.47 12.94
N MET A 65 7.58 7.96 12.43
CA MET A 65 7.56 6.82 11.54
C MET A 65 6.58 7.00 10.39
N GLN A 66 6.86 6.31 9.29
CA GLN A 66 6.02 6.21 8.12
C GLN A 66 5.83 4.74 7.71
N ILE A 67 4.59 4.37 7.41
CA ILE A 67 4.22 3.04 6.93
C ILE A 67 3.41 3.21 5.66
N PHE A 68 4.01 2.83 4.53
CA PHE A 68 3.37 2.87 3.22
C PHE A 68 2.65 1.54 2.98
N LEU A 69 1.32 1.58 2.86
CA LEU A 69 0.50 0.41 2.55
C LEU A 69 0.15 0.37 1.06
N GLY A 70 0.09 -0.83 0.49
CA GLY A 70 -0.16 -1.06 -0.94
C GLY A 70 -1.56 -0.64 -1.41
N ASP A 71 -2.48 -0.36 -0.49
CA ASP A 71 -3.81 0.18 -0.81
C ASP A 71 -3.84 1.71 -0.96
N GLY A 72 -2.68 2.37 -0.85
CA GLY A 72 -2.56 3.82 -0.90
C GLY A 72 -2.78 4.52 0.45
N THR A 73 -2.79 3.78 1.56
CA THR A 73 -2.80 4.36 2.92
C THR A 73 -1.38 4.58 3.43
N LEU A 74 -1.10 5.80 3.91
CA LEU A 74 0.12 6.15 4.63
C LEU A 74 -0.25 6.34 6.10
N VAL A 75 0.42 5.59 6.98
CA VAL A 75 0.38 5.83 8.42
C VAL A 75 1.58 6.68 8.80
N THR A 76 1.34 7.86 9.35
CA THR A 76 2.38 8.69 9.98
C THR A 76 2.11 8.72 11.47
N ASP A 77 3.11 8.41 12.30
CA ASP A 77 2.98 8.41 13.75
C ASP A 77 4.29 8.83 14.42
N SER A 78 4.26 9.10 15.72
CA SER A 78 5.46 9.25 16.55
C SER A 78 5.17 8.77 17.97
N CYS A 79 6.18 8.62 18.82
CA CYS A 79 5.93 8.13 20.18
C CYS A 79 5.09 9.07 21.04
N TRP A 80 5.00 10.35 20.69
CA TRP A 80 4.31 11.37 21.50
C TRP A 80 3.16 12.05 20.78
N GLU A 81 2.86 11.65 19.54
CA GLU A 81 1.74 12.16 18.77
C GLU A 81 0.74 11.04 18.51
N THR A 82 -0.44 11.39 18.00
CA THR A 82 -1.40 10.40 17.51
C THR A 82 -1.14 10.11 16.05
N TYR A 83 -1.38 8.87 15.63
CA TYR A 83 -1.27 8.50 14.23
C TYR A 83 -2.19 9.33 13.31
N ARG A 84 -1.73 9.54 12.09
CA ARG A 84 -2.47 10.11 10.95
C ARG A 84 -2.55 9.08 9.84
N LEU A 85 -3.72 9.00 9.21
CA LEU A 85 -3.93 8.25 7.98
C LEU A 85 -4.07 9.23 6.81
N SER A 86 -3.19 9.11 5.83
CA SER A 86 -3.17 9.92 4.62
C SER A 86 -3.31 9.04 3.39
N LYS A 87 -3.88 9.59 2.31
CA LYS A 87 -3.77 8.95 1.00
C LYS A 87 -2.39 9.26 0.44
N TRP A 88 -1.67 8.24 0.00
CA TRP A 88 -0.42 8.39 -0.72
C TRP A 88 -0.47 7.66 -2.06
N GLN A 89 0.46 8.02 -2.93
CA GLN A 89 0.65 7.36 -4.22
C GLN A 89 2.11 7.44 -4.65
N GLN A 90 2.57 6.41 -5.35
CA GLN A 90 3.79 6.45 -6.13
C GLN A 90 3.52 7.26 -7.41
N VAL A 91 4.23 8.37 -7.60
CA VAL A 91 4.09 9.24 -8.77
C VAL A 91 4.99 8.76 -9.91
N SER A 92 6.19 8.29 -9.58
CA SER A 92 7.16 7.65 -10.48
C SER A 92 8.13 6.78 -9.67
N ASP A 93 9.07 6.09 -10.30
CA ASP A 93 10.08 5.27 -9.60
C ASP A 93 10.89 6.04 -8.54
N THR A 94 10.97 7.37 -8.66
CA THR A 94 11.76 8.23 -7.77
C THR A 94 10.94 9.34 -7.11
N ALA A 95 9.60 9.26 -7.13
CA ALA A 95 8.75 10.29 -6.55
C ALA A 95 7.46 9.73 -5.95
N ILE A 96 7.07 10.28 -4.81
CA ILE A 96 5.82 9.98 -4.10
C ILE A 96 5.08 11.26 -3.75
N SER A 97 3.79 11.13 -3.46
CA SER A 97 3.00 12.22 -2.90
C SER A 97 1.98 11.69 -1.90
N TRP A 98 1.61 12.53 -0.94
CA TRP A 98 0.49 12.27 -0.03
C TRP A 98 -0.25 13.54 0.32
N ASP A 99 -1.49 13.39 0.75
CA ASP A 99 -2.31 14.51 1.21
C ASP A 99 -2.24 14.67 2.73
N GLU A 100 -1.96 15.90 3.18
CA GLU A 100 -1.90 16.28 4.58
C GLU A 100 -2.61 17.62 4.77
N ASP A 101 -3.66 17.62 5.62
CA ASP A 101 -4.43 18.82 5.96
C ASP A 101 -4.92 19.65 4.76
N GLY A 102 -5.26 18.96 3.66
CA GLY A 102 -5.75 19.57 2.41
C GLY A 102 -4.65 20.06 1.47
N MET A 103 -3.38 19.81 1.78
CA MET A 103 -2.23 20.09 0.93
C MET A 103 -1.61 18.79 0.43
N THR A 104 -1.21 18.76 -0.84
CA THR A 104 -0.42 17.66 -1.38
C THR A 104 1.06 17.90 -1.09
N ILE A 105 1.65 17.02 -0.29
CA ILE A 105 3.08 16.96 -0.05
C ILE A 105 3.70 16.13 -1.17
N ASN A 106 4.76 16.65 -1.79
CA ASN A 106 5.53 15.95 -2.80
C ASN A 106 6.91 15.63 -2.24
N ALA A 107 7.39 14.40 -2.44
CA ALA A 107 8.73 14.01 -2.05
C ALA A 107 9.42 13.25 -3.18
N ASP A 108 10.69 13.58 -3.40
CA ASP A 108 11.57 12.76 -4.24
C ASP A 108 12.21 11.66 -3.36
N ILE A 109 12.32 10.45 -3.90
CA ILE A 109 13.07 9.35 -3.29
C ILE A 109 14.53 9.55 -3.69
N ALA A 110 15.33 10.11 -2.78
CA ALA A 110 16.75 10.35 -3.03
C ALA A 110 17.54 9.05 -3.04
N SER A 111 17.20 8.12 -2.14
CA SER A 111 17.68 6.74 -2.12
C SER A 111 16.71 5.82 -1.39
N VAL A 112 16.67 4.55 -1.78
CA VAL A 112 15.93 3.51 -1.08
C VAL A 112 16.69 2.19 -1.19
N SER A 113 16.72 1.45 -0.10
CA SER A 113 17.27 0.10 0.01
C SER A 113 16.38 -0.75 0.92
N ASP A 114 16.79 -1.97 1.23
CA ASP A 114 16.05 -2.82 2.14
C ASP A 114 15.99 -2.29 3.58
N THR A 115 16.94 -1.43 3.98
CA THR A 115 17.14 -0.97 5.36
C THR A 115 17.09 0.54 5.54
N GLU A 116 17.31 1.31 4.48
CA GLU A 116 17.41 2.78 4.52
C GLU A 116 16.53 3.43 3.45
N LEU A 117 15.95 4.57 3.80
CA LEU A 117 15.16 5.42 2.92
C LEU A 117 15.53 6.89 3.17
N VAL A 118 15.80 7.62 2.09
CA VAL A 118 16.01 9.07 2.14
C VAL A 118 14.97 9.75 1.25
N LEU A 119 14.16 10.60 1.87
CA LEU A 119 13.14 11.40 1.19
C LEU A 119 13.55 12.87 1.15
N SER A 120 13.32 13.53 0.02
CA SER A 120 13.49 14.97 -0.14
C SER A 120 12.13 15.62 -0.34
N LEU A 121 11.55 16.13 0.75
CA LEU A 121 10.22 16.75 0.78
C LEU A 121 10.27 18.18 0.21
N LYS A 122 9.32 18.50 -0.66
CA LYS A 122 9.13 19.83 -1.24
C LYS A 122 8.03 20.56 -0.48
N LEU A 123 8.41 21.41 0.48
CA LEU A 123 7.52 22.15 1.36
C LEU A 123 7.49 23.63 0.94
N GLY A 124 6.66 23.95 -0.06
CA GLY A 124 6.60 25.30 -0.64
C GLY A 124 7.89 25.63 -1.41
N SER A 125 8.65 26.62 -0.95
CA SER A 125 9.98 26.95 -1.50
C SER A 125 11.11 26.11 -0.91
N ASP A 126 10.84 25.41 0.19
CA ASP A 126 11.86 24.75 0.99
C ASP A 126 11.97 23.28 0.60
N VAL A 127 13.18 22.75 0.69
CA VAL A 127 13.46 21.33 0.52
C VAL A 127 13.98 20.78 1.84
N GLN A 128 13.28 19.79 2.39
CA GLN A 128 13.66 19.12 3.61
C GLN A 128 14.01 17.67 3.32
N GLU A 129 15.26 17.31 3.55
CA GLU A 129 15.69 15.92 3.53
C GLU A 129 15.30 15.24 4.85
N GLN A 130 14.87 13.98 4.76
CA GLN A 130 14.51 13.14 5.89
C GLN A 130 15.13 11.76 5.71
N HIS A 131 15.81 11.28 6.74
CA HIS A 131 16.49 9.99 6.77
C HIS A 131 15.71 8.99 7.62
N PHE A 132 15.49 7.80 7.07
CA PHE A 132 14.76 6.72 7.73
C PHE A 132 15.55 5.42 7.70
N ALA A 133 15.34 4.61 8.74
CA ALA A 133 15.74 3.22 8.80
C ALA A 133 14.53 2.32 9.08
N VAL A 134 14.60 1.06 8.68
CA VAL A 134 13.57 0.07 9.05
C VAL A 134 13.60 -0.18 10.56
N ALA A 135 12.42 -0.18 11.20
CA ALA A 135 12.28 -0.45 12.62
C ALA A 135 12.71 -1.87 12.98
N GLU A 136 13.40 -2.01 14.11
CA GLU A 136 13.68 -3.32 14.70
C GLU A 136 12.50 -3.79 15.57
N ALA A 137 12.07 -5.04 15.38
CA ALA A 137 11.06 -5.66 16.23
C ALA A 137 11.73 -6.57 17.29
N PRO A 138 11.31 -6.51 18.58
CA PRO A 138 10.27 -5.65 19.12
C PRO A 138 10.75 -4.21 19.41
N TYR A 139 9.88 -3.23 19.20
CA TYR A 139 10.08 -1.84 19.61
C TYR A 139 8.90 -1.37 20.46
N VAL A 140 9.20 -0.64 21.53
CA VAL A 140 8.21 0.02 22.39
C VAL A 140 8.67 1.45 22.58
N CYS A 141 7.76 2.41 22.38
CA CYS A 141 8.05 3.81 22.61
C CYS A 141 8.49 4.06 24.07
N PRO A 142 9.50 4.91 24.29
CA PRO A 142 9.92 5.26 25.63
C PRO A 142 8.81 6.00 26.37
N ASP A 143 8.76 5.84 27.69
CA ASP A 143 7.88 6.62 28.54
C ASP A 143 8.21 8.12 28.39
N MET A 144 7.17 8.95 28.30
CA MET A 144 7.34 10.40 28.33
C MET A 144 8.00 10.81 29.65
N VAL A 145 9.11 11.56 29.54
CA VAL A 145 9.74 12.17 30.70
C VAL A 145 8.78 13.21 31.27
N LYS A 146 8.50 13.10 32.57
CA LYS A 146 7.63 14.04 33.30
C LYS A 146 8.34 15.34 33.63
#